data_AF-A0A6C2UCI7-F1
#
_entry.id   AF-A0A6C2UCI7-F1
#
_cell.length_a   1.000
_cell.length_b   1.000
_cell.length_c   1.000
_cell.angle_alpha   90.00
_cell.angle_beta   90.00
_cell.angle_gamma   90.00
#
_symmetry.space_group_name_H-M   'P 1'
#
loop_
_entity.id
_entity.type
_entity.pdbx_description
1 polymer ?
#
loop_
_entity_poly.entity_id
_entity_poly.type
_entity_poly.pdbx_seq_one_letter_code
_entity_poly.pdbx_strand_id
1 'polypeptide(L)'
;MEKVELTSEIEAVLVAYSTLQQEERVLRERKHALQEKLKAHLRGEAKRVWFPEVGGERLKISYRSVPQVEYDEEVLRSRLGARYESILEPDLRKLKAELPNLGSELAPLLGRIGSPSPEKVKEALHDKTMTADEFKGAFTKTMKEYISVAHVPSE
;
A
#
# COMPACT_ATOMS: atom_id res chain seq x y z
N MET A 1 -19.41 24.86 2.29
CA MET A 1 -19.77 23.46 2.02
C MET A 1 -21.25 23.31 2.30
N GLU A 2 -21.99 22.77 1.34
CA GLU A 2 -23.40 22.44 1.54
C GLU A 2 -23.47 21.34 2.60
N LYS A 3 -24.25 21.57 3.65
CA LYS A 3 -24.38 20.63 4.76
C LYS A 3 -25.32 19.54 4.30
N VAL A 4 -24.79 18.35 4.04
CA VAL A 4 -25.64 17.17 3.82
C VAL A 4 -26.41 16.94 5.11
N GLU A 5 -27.75 16.98 5.02
CA GLU A 5 -28.60 16.74 6.18
C GLU A 5 -28.44 15.28 6.63
N LEU A 6 -28.20 15.10 7.92
CA LEU A 6 -28.17 13.78 8.52
C LEU A 6 -29.62 13.32 8.70
N THR A 7 -30.10 12.56 7.73
CA THR A 7 -31.38 11.86 7.88
C THR A 7 -31.23 10.71 8.87
N SER A 8 -32.33 10.29 9.49
CA SER A 8 -32.35 9.13 10.40
C SER A 8 -31.87 7.84 9.73
N GLU A 9 -32.12 7.70 8.42
CA GLU A 9 -31.63 6.58 7.62
C GLU A 9 -30.10 6.59 7.52
N ILE A 10 -29.51 7.74 7.18
CA ILE A 10 -28.04 7.85 7.07
C ILE A 10 -27.38 7.75 8.45
N GLU A 11 -28.01 8.28 9.50
CA GLU A 11 -27.56 8.07 10.88
C GLU A 11 -27.51 6.59 11.24
N ALA A 12 -28.56 5.83 10.94
CA ALA A 12 -28.59 4.39 11.18
C ALA A 12 -27.50 3.64 10.39
N VAL A 13 -27.26 4.02 9.14
CA VAL A 13 -26.16 3.46 8.32
C VAL A 13 -24.80 3.76 8.94
N LEU A 14 -24.54 5.00 9.38
CA LEU A 14 -23.28 5.39 9.99
C LEU A 14 -23.04 4.67 11.33
N VAL A 15 -24.09 4.50 12.14
CA VAL A 15 -24.01 3.72 13.40
C VAL A 15 -23.67 2.26 13.11
N ALA A 16 -24.35 1.62 12.16
CA ALA A 16 -24.07 0.24 11.77
C ALA A 16 -22.63 0.11 11.21
N TYR A 17 -22.20 1.03 10.36
CA TYR A 17 -20.86 1.04 9.78
C TYR A 17 -19.77 1.21 10.85
N SER A 18 -19.95 2.14 11.78
CA SER A 18 -19.02 2.38 12.89
C SER A 18 -18.93 1.16 13.81
N THR A 19 -20.06 0.51 14.09
CA THR A 19 -20.10 -0.73 14.89
C THR A 19 -19.31 -1.84 14.21
N LEU A 20 -19.53 -2.05 12.90
CA LEU A 20 -18.75 -3.02 12.11
C LEU A 20 -17.26 -2.69 12.09
N GLN A 21 -16.87 -1.42 11.97
CA GLN A 21 -15.45 -1.03 12.05
C GLN A 21 -14.81 -1.43 13.39
N GLN A 22 -15.54 -1.28 14.50
CA GLN A 22 -15.07 -1.70 15.82
C GLN A 22 -14.97 -3.23 15.91
N GLU A 23 -15.98 -3.96 15.45
CA GLU A 23 -15.97 -5.42 15.41
C GLU A 23 -14.82 -5.97 14.55
N GLU A 24 -14.60 -5.40 13.36
CA GLU A 24 -13.48 -5.76 12.48
C GLU A 24 -12.13 -5.55 13.17
N ARG A 25 -11.98 -4.44 13.90
CA ARG A 25 -10.76 -4.17 14.67
C ARG A 25 -10.54 -5.25 15.73
N VAL A 26 -11.57 -5.55 16.52
CA VAL A 26 -11.49 -6.60 17.56
C VAL A 26 -11.21 -7.97 16.93
N LEU A 27 -11.87 -8.32 15.82
CA LEU A 27 -11.63 -9.56 15.10
C LEU A 27 -10.21 -9.65 14.54
N ARG A 28 -9.67 -8.54 14.01
CA ARG A 28 -8.29 -8.46 13.51
C ARG A 28 -7.29 -8.68 14.63
N GLU A 29 -7.49 -8.04 15.77
CA GLU A 29 -6.64 -8.20 16.97
C GLU A 29 -6.71 -9.64 17.50
N ARG A 30 -7.90 -10.24 17.59
CA ARG A 30 -8.09 -11.63 18.03
C ARG A 30 -7.45 -12.63 17.05
N LYS A 31 -7.65 -12.44 15.74
CA LYS A 31 -7.03 -13.27 14.70
C LYS A 31 -5.51 -13.18 14.77
N HIS A 32 -4.96 -11.98 14.95
CA HIS A 32 -3.54 -11.77 15.13
C HIS A 32 -3.02 -12.54 16.37
N ALA A 33 -3.70 -12.43 17.51
CA ALA A 33 -3.33 -13.17 18.72
C ALA A 33 -3.34 -14.70 18.52
N LEU A 34 -4.32 -15.24 17.79
CA LEU A 34 -4.37 -16.67 17.43
C LEU A 34 -3.22 -17.06 16.51
N GLN A 35 -2.89 -16.22 15.52
CA GLN A 35 -1.76 -16.45 14.64
C GLN A 35 -0.43 -16.46 15.41
N GLU A 36 -0.24 -15.56 16.38
CA GLU A 36 0.96 -15.57 17.23
C GLU A 36 1.08 -16.87 18.05
N LYS A 37 -0.03 -17.38 18.59
CA LYS A 37 -0.05 -18.69 19.26
C LYS A 37 0.34 -19.83 18.31
N LEU A 38 -0.18 -19.83 17.08
CA LEU A 38 0.20 -20.81 16.05
C LEU A 38 1.67 -20.69 15.65
N LYS A 39 2.19 -19.47 15.48
CA LYS A 39 3.61 -19.22 15.19
C LYS A 39 4.50 -19.73 16.31
N ALA A 40 4.13 -19.50 17.57
CA ALA A 40 4.88 -19.98 18.72
C ALA A 40 4.90 -21.52 18.78
N HIS A 41 3.76 -22.17 18.49
CA HIS A 41 3.67 -23.63 18.45
C HIS A 41 4.49 -24.25 17.31
N LEU A 42 4.50 -23.63 16.14
CA LEU A 42 5.23 -24.14 14.96
C LEU A 42 6.71 -23.75 14.94
N ARG A 43 7.17 -22.96 15.92
CA ARG A 43 8.56 -22.54 16.01
C ARG A 43 9.43 -23.75 16.38
N GLY A 44 10.35 -24.11 15.49
CA GLY A 44 11.26 -25.25 15.67
C GLY A 44 10.77 -26.55 15.03
N GLU A 45 9.56 -26.57 14.47
CA GLU A 45 9.05 -27.72 13.73
C GLU A 45 9.75 -27.86 12.37
N ALA A 46 10.14 -29.09 12.02
CA ALA A 46 10.81 -29.39 10.75
C ALA A 46 9.86 -29.23 9.54
N LYS A 47 8.55 -29.38 9.76
CA LYS A 47 7.53 -29.30 8.71
C LYS A 47 7.03 -27.87 8.55
N ARG A 48 7.35 -27.29 7.39
CA ARG A 48 6.92 -25.92 6.99
C ARG A 48 5.44 -25.83 6.60
N VAL A 49 4.79 -26.96 6.33
CA VAL A 49 3.38 -27.03 5.94
C VAL A 49 2.71 -28.16 6.72
N TRP A 50 1.55 -27.87 7.29
CA TRP A 50 0.73 -28.79 8.09
C TRP A 50 -0.72 -28.77 7.60
N PHE A 51 -1.37 -29.93 7.66
CA PHE A 51 -2.75 -30.11 7.22
C PHE A 51 -3.63 -30.74 8.30
N PRO A 52 -3.94 -30.04 9.41
CA PRO A 52 -4.80 -30.58 10.45
C PRO A 52 -6.25 -30.66 10.01
N GLU A 53 -6.99 -31.60 10.58
CA GLU A 53 -8.44 -31.65 10.52
C GLU A 53 -8.99 -31.16 11.86
N VAL A 54 -9.83 -30.12 11.84
CA VAL A 54 -10.40 -29.49 13.03
C VAL A 54 -11.89 -29.30 12.78
N GLY A 55 -12.74 -29.93 13.58
CA GLY A 55 -14.20 -29.81 13.43
C GLY A 55 -14.73 -30.29 12.08
N GLY A 56 -14.08 -31.27 11.44
CA GLY A 56 -14.43 -31.77 10.11
C GLY A 56 -13.90 -30.92 8.95
N GLU A 57 -13.19 -29.82 9.23
CA GLU A 57 -12.53 -29.00 8.21
C GLU A 57 -11.04 -29.31 8.14
N ARG A 58 -10.55 -29.61 6.93
CA ARG A 58 -9.12 -29.77 6.68
C ARG A 58 -8.49 -28.41 6.38
N LEU A 59 -7.62 -27.96 7.27
CA LEU A 59 -6.91 -26.69 7.15
C LEU A 59 -5.55 -26.88 6.47
N LYS A 60 -5.00 -25.82 5.88
CA LYS A 60 -3.60 -25.75 5.45
C LYS A 60 -2.91 -24.64 6.22
N ILE A 61 -1.94 -25.00 7.05
CA ILE A 61 -1.13 -24.07 7.83
C ILE A 61 0.28 -24.09 7.27
N SER A 62 0.80 -22.93 6.87
CA SER A 62 2.17 -22.79 6.37
C SER A 62 2.95 -21.89 7.31
N TYR A 63 4.07 -22.38 7.82
CA TYR A 63 4.98 -21.64 8.69
C TYR A 63 6.36 -21.59 8.02
N ARG A 64 6.85 -20.37 7.82
CA ARG A 64 8.20 -20.11 7.32
C ARG A 64 8.78 -19.01 8.18
N SER A 65 9.89 -19.31 8.86
CA SER A 65 10.78 -18.29 9.40
C SER A 65 11.82 -17.99 8.32
N VAL A 66 11.93 -16.72 7.94
CA VAL A 66 13.04 -16.21 7.14
C VAL A 66 13.81 -15.22 8.01
N PRO A 67 15.14 -15.26 8.02
CA PRO A 67 15.91 -14.19 8.63
C PRO A 67 15.52 -12.87 7.98
N GLN A 68 15.04 -11.93 8.79
CA GLN A 68 14.95 -10.53 8.41
C GLN A 68 16.30 -9.92 8.75
N VAL A 69 17.06 -9.53 7.72
CA VAL A 69 18.32 -8.84 7.90
C VAL A 69 18.05 -7.36 7.66
N GLU A 70 18.24 -6.56 8.70
CA GLU A 70 18.23 -5.11 8.61
C GLU A 70 19.67 -4.64 8.67
N TYR A 71 20.05 -3.80 7.72
CA TYR A 71 21.39 -3.28 7.62
C TYR A 71 21.43 -1.85 8.12
N ASP A 72 22.38 -1.55 8.99
CA ASP A 72 22.78 -0.18 9.27
C ASP A 72 23.55 0.38 8.07
N GLU A 73 22.86 1.19 7.27
CA GLU A 73 23.41 1.75 6.03
C GLU A 73 24.57 2.71 6.28
N GLU A 74 24.57 3.45 7.39
CA GLU A 74 25.65 4.39 7.70
C GLU A 74 26.92 3.63 8.04
N VAL A 75 26.80 2.60 8.88
CA VAL A 75 27.91 1.72 9.24
C VAL A 75 28.41 0.94 8.02
N LEU A 76 27.52 0.44 7.15
CA LEU A 76 27.92 -0.23 5.91
C LEU A 76 28.63 0.71 4.95
N ARG A 77 28.11 1.93 4.75
CA ARG A 77 28.72 2.93 3.88
C ARG A 77 30.12 3.30 4.35
N SER A 78 30.30 3.50 5.66
CA SER A 78 31.60 3.78 6.27
C SER A 78 32.61 2.65 6.06
N ARG A 79 32.18 1.38 6.23
CA ARG A 79 33.07 0.21 6.09
C ARG A 79 33.38 -0.18 4.65
N LEU A 80 32.41 -0.05 3.76
CA LEU A 80 32.53 -0.50 2.36
C LEU A 80 33.08 0.58 1.43
N GLY A 81 32.92 1.86 1.80
CA GLY A 81 33.31 2.99 0.95
C GLY A 81 32.65 2.89 -0.43
N ALA A 82 33.43 3.06 -1.49
CA ALA A 82 32.94 2.96 -2.88
C ALA A 82 32.29 1.59 -3.21
N ARG A 83 32.65 0.51 -2.50
CA ARG A 83 32.05 -0.81 -2.75
C ARG A 83 30.59 -0.89 -2.29
N TYR A 84 30.13 0.05 -1.48
CA TYR A 84 28.75 0.09 -1.02
C TYR A 84 27.75 0.12 -2.17
N GLU A 85 28.05 0.82 -3.26
CA GLU A 85 27.15 0.90 -4.42
C GLU A 85 26.90 -0.46 -5.09
N SER A 86 27.87 -1.37 -5.03
CA SER A 86 27.76 -2.71 -5.65
C SER A 86 26.74 -3.63 -4.97
N ILE A 87 26.29 -3.28 -3.76
CA ILE A 87 25.30 -4.05 -3.00
C ILE A 87 23.93 -3.36 -2.94
N LEU A 88 23.77 -2.21 -3.59
CA LEU A 88 22.50 -1.49 -3.63
C LEU A 88 21.60 -2.04 -4.74
N GLU A 89 20.32 -2.16 -4.42
CA GLU A 89 19.24 -2.36 -5.38
C GLU A 89 18.26 -1.19 -5.33
N PRO A 90 17.45 -0.97 -6.38
CA PRO A 90 16.42 0.05 -6.38
C PRO A 90 15.43 -0.10 -5.21
N ASP A 91 15.50 0.82 -4.25
CA ASP A 91 14.52 0.95 -3.17
C ASP A 91 13.37 1.86 -3.62
N LEU A 92 12.18 1.28 -3.84
CA LEU A 92 11.01 2.03 -4.31
C LEU A 92 10.57 3.15 -3.36
N ARG A 93 10.84 3.04 -2.05
CA ARG A 93 10.50 4.10 -1.09
C ARG A 93 11.42 5.29 -1.26
N LYS A 94 12.73 5.04 -1.31
CA LYS A 94 13.74 6.08 -1.54
C LYS A 94 13.61 6.69 -2.92
N LEU A 95 13.38 5.87 -3.95
CA LEU A 95 13.10 6.34 -5.30
C LEU A 95 11.89 7.27 -5.33
N LYS A 96 10.76 6.89 -4.73
CA LYS A 96 9.57 7.75 -4.68
C LYS A 96 9.83 9.08 -3.98
N ALA A 97 10.63 9.09 -2.92
CA ALA A 97 11.01 10.31 -2.22
C ALA A 97 11.91 11.20 -3.09
N GLU A 98 12.81 10.60 -3.87
CA GLU A 98 13.77 11.31 -4.70
C GLU A 98 13.25 11.65 -6.11
N LEU A 99 12.13 11.07 -6.54
CA LEU A 99 11.51 11.30 -7.85
C LEU A 99 11.41 12.78 -8.27
N PRO A 100 11.06 13.75 -7.39
CA PRO A 100 11.03 15.16 -7.74
C PRO A 100 12.39 15.73 -8.19
N ASN A 101 13.49 15.16 -7.70
CA ASN A 101 14.85 15.62 -7.99
C ASN A 101 15.48 14.90 -9.18
N LEU A 102 14.97 13.72 -9.54
CA LEU A 102 15.52 12.87 -10.62
C LEU A 102 14.99 13.21 -12.03
N GLY A 103 14.29 14.33 -12.21
CA GLY A 103 13.54 14.64 -13.44
C GLY A 103 14.38 14.61 -14.72
N SER A 104 15.56 15.24 -14.72
CA SER A 104 16.47 15.26 -15.88
C SER A 104 17.14 13.91 -16.14
N GLU A 105 17.45 13.16 -15.09
CA GLU A 105 18.09 11.84 -15.18
C GLU A 105 17.12 10.77 -15.71
N LEU A 106 15.84 10.88 -15.36
CA LEU A 106 14.80 9.96 -15.81
C LEU A 106 14.26 10.29 -17.20
N ALA A 107 14.40 11.53 -17.69
CA ALA A 107 13.92 11.98 -19.00
C ALA A 107 14.20 10.99 -20.16
N PRO A 108 15.43 10.47 -20.36
CA PRO A 108 15.69 9.51 -21.44
C PRO A 108 15.00 8.15 -21.27
N LEU A 109 14.54 7.80 -20.06
CA LEU A 109 13.92 6.52 -19.74
C LEU A 109 12.39 6.57 -19.73
N LEU A 110 11.78 7.76 -19.63
CA LEU A 110 10.34 7.93 -19.46
C LEU A 110 9.50 7.26 -20.55
N GLY A 111 9.97 7.19 -21.80
CA GLY A 111 9.26 6.50 -22.88
C GLY A 111 9.09 5.00 -22.66
N ARG A 112 9.90 4.39 -21.78
CA ARG A 112 9.85 2.95 -21.46
C ARG A 112 9.18 2.66 -20.12
N ILE A 113 9.34 3.54 -19.13
CA ILE A 113 8.88 3.30 -17.75
C ILE A 113 7.71 4.19 -17.33
N GLY A 114 7.43 5.24 -18.10
CA GLY A 114 6.41 6.22 -17.81
C GLY A 114 5.02 5.74 -18.22
N SER A 115 4.01 6.37 -17.63
CA SER A 115 2.63 6.31 -18.09
C SER A 115 2.04 7.72 -18.02
N PRO A 116 1.11 8.09 -18.91
CA PRO A 116 0.45 9.38 -18.83
C PRO A 116 -0.22 9.56 -17.46
N SER A 117 0.03 10.70 -16.79
CA SER A 117 -0.67 11.07 -15.56
C SER A 117 -1.67 12.20 -15.82
N PRO A 118 -2.85 12.18 -15.20
CA PRO A 118 -3.83 13.27 -15.32
C PRO A 118 -3.24 14.64 -14.96
N GLU A 119 -2.35 14.69 -13.97
CA GLU A 119 -1.69 15.92 -13.51
C GLU A 119 -0.78 16.48 -14.61
N LYS A 120 0.07 15.64 -15.24
CA LYS A 120 0.97 16.08 -16.31
C LYS A 120 0.23 16.47 -17.59
N VAL A 121 -0.88 15.81 -17.90
CA VAL A 121 -1.74 16.20 -19.02
C VAL A 121 -2.39 17.56 -18.75
N LYS A 122 -2.87 17.82 -17.53
CA LYS A 122 -3.42 19.14 -17.16
C LYS A 122 -2.38 20.26 -17.27
N GLU A 123 -1.16 20.03 -16.77
CA GLU A 123 -0.04 20.96 -16.92
C GLU A 123 0.25 21.25 -18.40
N ALA A 124 0.37 20.20 -19.23
CA ALA A 124 0.66 20.36 -20.66
C ALA A 124 -0.43 21.13 -21.44
N LEU A 125 -1.71 20.96 -21.06
CA LEU A 125 -2.83 21.71 -21.63
C LEU A 125 -2.83 23.17 -21.15
N HIS A 126 -2.52 23.40 -19.88
CA HIS A 126 -2.41 24.75 -19.30
C HIS A 126 -1.27 25.54 -19.95
N ASP A 127 -0.12 24.90 -20.12
CA ASP A 127 1.10 25.49 -20.68
C ASP A 127 1.09 25.54 -22.22
N LYS A 128 0.01 25.05 -22.85
CA LYS A 128 -0.19 25.00 -24.31
C LYS A 128 0.91 24.26 -25.07
N THR A 129 1.63 23.35 -24.40
CA THR A 129 2.57 22.45 -25.06
C THR A 129 1.85 21.34 -25.82
N MET A 130 0.60 21.07 -25.45
CA MET A 130 -0.31 20.14 -26.12
C MET A 130 -1.72 20.75 -26.15
N THR A 131 -2.56 20.25 -27.05
CA THR A 131 -3.95 20.66 -27.26
C THR A 131 -4.91 19.56 -26.85
N ALA A 132 -6.13 19.93 -26.46
CA ALA A 132 -7.13 18.93 -26.05
C ALA A 132 -7.52 17.97 -27.18
N ASP A 133 -7.46 18.42 -28.43
CA ASP A 133 -7.77 17.62 -29.61
C ASP A 133 -6.78 16.46 -29.81
N GLU A 134 -5.51 16.62 -29.40
CA GLU A 134 -4.49 15.56 -29.49
C GLU A 134 -4.77 14.37 -28.56
N PHE A 135 -5.58 14.57 -27.52
CA PHE A 135 -6.00 13.50 -26.61
C PHE A 135 -7.36 12.89 -26.97
N LYS A 136 -8.06 13.44 -27.97
CA LYS A 136 -9.42 13.03 -28.31
C LYS A 136 -9.45 11.57 -28.79
N GLY A 137 -10.25 10.74 -28.13
CA GLY A 137 -10.36 9.31 -28.44
C GLY A 137 -9.24 8.44 -27.85
N ALA A 138 -8.28 9.03 -27.14
CA ALA A 138 -7.14 8.32 -26.52
C ALA A 138 -7.32 8.06 -25.01
N PHE A 139 -8.52 8.28 -24.46
CA PHE A 139 -8.81 8.01 -23.04
C PHE A 139 -10.26 7.55 -22.83
N THR A 140 -10.47 6.79 -21.76
CA THR A 140 -11.80 6.44 -21.25
C THR A 140 -11.96 7.09 -19.88
N LYS A 141 -13.03 7.86 -19.69
CA LYS A 141 -13.36 8.45 -18.39
C LYS A 141 -14.41 7.60 -17.69
N THR A 142 -14.02 6.96 -16.60
CA THR A 142 -14.94 6.27 -15.69
C THR A 142 -14.99 7.02 -14.36
N MET A 143 -16.19 7.23 -13.83
CA MET A 143 -16.35 7.73 -12.47
C MET A 143 -16.20 6.56 -11.53
N LYS A 144 -15.25 6.64 -10.60
CA LYS A 144 -15.11 5.68 -9.53
C LYS A 144 -15.49 6.34 -8.22
N GLU A 145 -16.50 5.79 -7.58
CA GLU A 145 -17.02 6.28 -6.31
C GLU A 145 -16.23 5.65 -5.17
N TYR A 146 -15.88 6.47 -4.19
CA TYR A 146 -15.16 6.04 -3.00
C TYR A 146 -15.86 6.62 -1.78
N ILE A 147 -16.07 5.78 -0.76
CA ILE A 147 -16.52 6.21 0.56
C ILE A 147 -15.46 5.84 1.58
N SER A 148 -15.15 6.78 2.46
CA SER A 148 -14.24 6.58 3.59
C SER A 148 -14.87 7.20 4.82
N VAL A 149 -15.00 6.42 5.88
CA VAL A 149 -15.50 6.88 7.19
C VAL A 149 -14.39 6.69 8.20
N ALA A 150 -14.02 7.77 8.88
CA ALA A 150 -12.97 7.80 9.88
C ALA A 150 -13.44 8.58 11.11
N HIS A 151 -12.95 8.19 12.29
CA HIS A 151 -13.13 8.96 13.50
C HIS A 151 -12.18 10.16 13.50
N VAL A 152 -12.71 11.33 13.82
CA VAL A 152 -11.92 12.55 14.04
C VAL A 152 -11.73 12.71 15.55
N PRO A 153 -10.49 12.90 16.05
CA PRO A 153 -10.26 13.21 17.47
C PRO A 153 -11.00 14.49 17.88
N SER A 154 -11.50 14.54 19.11
CA SER A 154 -11.98 15.79 19.70
C SER A 154 -10.80 16.73 19.95
N GLU A 155 -10.92 17.99 19.52
CA GLU A 155 -9.97 19.09 19.83
C GLU A 155 -9.89 19.38 21.34
#